data_AF-A0A484LZS6-F1
#
_entry.id   AF-A0A484LZS6-F1
#
_cell.length_a   1.000
_cell.length_b   1.000
_cell.length_c   1.000
_cell.angle_alpha   90.00
_cell.angle_beta   90.00
_cell.angle_gamma   90.00
#
_symmetry.space_group_name_H-M   'P 1'
#
loop_
_entity.id
_entity.type
_entity.pdbx_description
1 polymer ?
#
loop_
_entity_poly.entity_id
_entity_poly.type
_entity_poly.pdbx_seq_one_letter_code
_entity_poly.pdbx_strand_id
1 'polypeptide(L)'
;MIHCLDNPSRSANIAIKVDFAKVFARISWQFLEASLNSFGFSSQSCHLLLSTLKATHFSILIKGSPHGFFRMKRGVKQGDPLSPLLFILGNEGLSRMIKGKVEEGYLKAIQTGRSKPPSHLAYADDIIFFLNGHFRNLLRFKGIIDCFLNSSGHMINLNKSHFYTGPRVKPEVKANMQRALQMGEGRLPLNYLGATIGKGKLRKEDCKKIVQHFDAYLNTWYSKVLNQMGRLILIKHVLSSIPLHIVAVQQMPKSIHNMLNKKMQNFLWGYKEGRPKYHWELDHTLFHCQMSFKIWRFFSAAFNGPVPNKEETLHETCMKWWKCHQVPAVITHPPVVHLSHPHCPTPIRILERRLVKKGNKAVTQVLVEWSGLGKEYSTWEYLTALQQRLVELLRFCSKRPKRL
;
A
#
# COMPACT_ATOMS: atom_id res chain seq x y z
N MET A 1 17.70 4.80 2.30
CA MET A 1 17.29 5.45 3.56
C MET A 1 17.83 4.73 4.78
N ILE A 2 17.40 3.51 5.13
CA ILE A 2 18.01 2.80 6.28
C ILE A 2 19.51 2.53 6.06
N HIS A 3 19.93 2.23 4.84
CA HIS A 3 21.36 2.09 4.50
C HIS A 3 22.18 3.38 4.76
N CYS A 4 21.53 4.54 4.81
CA CYS A 4 22.19 5.84 5.03
C CYS A 4 22.53 6.08 6.51
N LEU A 5 21.99 5.27 7.43
CA LEU A 5 22.31 5.37 8.86
C LEU A 5 23.80 5.12 9.14
N ASP A 6 24.45 4.35 8.26
CA ASP A 6 25.87 4.01 8.35
C ASP A 6 26.79 5.10 7.78
N ASN A 7 26.23 6.10 7.08
CA ASN A 7 27.04 7.13 6.44
C ASN A 7 27.79 7.93 7.52
N PRO A 8 29.10 8.16 7.32
CA PRO A 8 29.89 8.92 8.28
C PRO A 8 29.33 10.33 8.39
N SER A 9 28.87 10.68 9.59
CA SER A 9 28.42 12.01 9.94
C SER A 9 28.92 12.33 11.35
N ARG A 10 29.27 13.59 11.59
CA ARG A 10 29.87 14.05 12.86
C ARG A 10 28.99 13.77 14.09
N SER A 11 27.69 13.57 13.89
CA SER A 11 26.69 13.39 14.95
C SER A 11 25.81 12.16 14.77
N ALA A 12 26.22 11.23 13.91
CA ALA A 12 25.48 10.04 13.49
C ALA A 12 24.12 10.34 12.85
N ASN A 13 23.64 9.38 12.06
CA ASN A 13 22.32 9.41 11.45
C ASN A 13 21.38 8.50 12.26
N ILE A 14 20.11 8.90 12.40
CA ILE A 14 19.11 8.18 13.20
C ILE A 14 17.78 8.06 12.45
N ALA A 15 17.15 6.89 12.58
CA ALA A 15 15.77 6.67 12.17
C ALA A 15 14.90 6.47 13.41
N ILE A 16 13.77 7.16 13.51
CA ILE A 16 12.90 7.11 14.68
C ILE A 16 11.55 6.57 14.22
N LYS A 17 11.20 5.34 14.62
CA LYS A 17 9.88 4.77 14.38
C LYS A 17 8.97 5.16 15.54
N VAL A 18 7.90 5.86 15.22
CA VAL A 18 6.88 6.29 16.18
C VAL A 18 5.60 5.52 15.91
N ASP A 19 5.04 4.94 16.96
CA ASP A 19 3.73 4.29 16.99
C ASP A 19 2.82 5.11 17.90
N PHE A 20 1.69 5.58 17.38
CA PHE A 20 0.71 6.30 18.18
C PHE A 20 -0.29 5.32 18.83
N ALA A 21 -0.66 5.59 20.08
CA ALA A 21 -1.62 4.77 20.81
C ALA A 21 -3.06 5.08 20.39
N LYS A 22 -3.81 4.07 19.94
CA LYS A 22 -5.26 4.13 19.66
C LYS A 22 -5.65 5.31 18.75
N VAL A 23 -4.97 5.43 17.62
CA VAL A 23 -4.86 6.68 16.86
C VAL A 23 -6.21 7.23 16.39
N PHE A 24 -7.05 6.37 15.81
CA PHE A 24 -8.42 6.75 15.44
C PHE A 24 -9.26 7.23 16.62
N ALA A 25 -9.07 6.69 17.83
CA ALA A 25 -9.89 7.02 18.99
C ALA A 25 -9.41 8.27 19.76
N ARG A 26 -8.26 8.85 19.40
CA ARG A 26 -7.62 9.90 20.21
C ARG A 26 -7.64 11.29 19.59
N ILE A 27 -7.78 11.40 18.27
CA ILE A 27 -7.74 12.69 17.59
C ILE A 27 -8.79 13.66 18.14
N SER A 28 -8.36 14.85 18.55
CA SER A 28 -9.23 15.91 19.05
C SER A 28 -10.07 16.49 17.91
N TRP A 29 -11.38 16.67 18.15
CA TRP A 29 -12.25 17.30 17.16
C TRP A 29 -11.94 18.78 16.95
N GLN A 30 -11.50 19.50 17.99
CA GLN A 30 -11.06 20.89 17.87
C GLN A 30 -9.83 21.00 16.96
N PHE A 31 -8.89 20.07 17.11
CA PHE A 31 -7.71 19.99 16.25
C PHE A 31 -8.09 19.64 14.81
N LEU A 32 -8.98 18.66 14.62
CA LEU A 32 -9.45 18.26 13.31
C LEU A 32 -10.19 19.41 12.61
N GLU A 33 -11.04 20.15 13.33
CA GLU A 33 -11.71 21.36 12.85
C GLU A 33 -10.72 22.43 12.40
N ALA A 34 -9.71 22.73 13.25
CA ALA A 34 -8.66 23.69 12.92
C ALA A 34 -7.84 23.27 11.70
N SER A 35 -7.54 21.96 11.57
CA SER A 35 -6.86 21.42 10.40
C SER A 35 -7.69 21.56 9.14
N LEU A 36 -8.97 21.17 9.16
CA LEU A 36 -9.87 21.30 8.01
C LEU A 36 -10.02 22.76 7.58
N ASN A 37 -10.22 23.68 8.51
CA ASN A 37 -10.27 25.12 8.20
C ASN A 37 -8.96 25.61 7.56
N SER A 38 -7.81 25.13 8.05
CA SER A 38 -6.49 25.47 7.49
C SER A 38 -6.27 24.91 6.07
N PHE A 39 -6.95 23.82 5.70
CA PHE A 39 -6.97 23.30 4.34
C PHE A 39 -7.94 24.05 3.41
N GLY A 40 -8.68 25.04 3.91
CA GLY A 40 -9.61 25.84 3.11
C GLY A 40 -11.02 25.24 2.99
N PHE A 41 -11.39 24.28 3.85
CA PHE A 41 -12.77 23.80 3.90
C PHE A 41 -13.70 24.91 4.41
N SER A 42 -14.90 25.00 3.83
CA SER A 42 -15.91 25.96 4.28
C SER A 42 -16.43 25.58 5.68
N SER A 43 -16.88 26.59 6.43
CA SER A 43 -17.49 26.38 7.76
C SER A 43 -18.67 25.40 7.70
N GLN A 44 -19.46 25.43 6.64
CA GLN A 44 -20.58 24.51 6.41
C GLN A 44 -20.09 23.06 6.24
N SER A 45 -19.05 22.83 5.43
CA SER A 45 -18.48 21.49 5.25
C SER A 45 -17.85 20.96 6.53
N CYS A 46 -17.10 21.79 7.25
CA CYS A 46 -16.53 21.43 8.56
C CYS A 46 -17.63 21.07 9.57
N HIS A 47 -18.71 21.87 9.63
CA HIS A 47 -19.84 21.60 10.50
C HIS A 47 -20.50 20.27 10.18
N LEU A 48 -20.74 19.96 8.90
CA LEU A 48 -21.33 18.67 8.49
C LEU A 48 -20.42 17.49 8.87
N LEU A 49 -19.14 17.56 8.54
CA LEU A 49 -18.17 16.50 8.84
C LEU A 49 -18.01 16.27 10.35
N LEU A 50 -17.95 17.33 11.15
CA LEU A 50 -17.81 17.21 12.59
C LEU A 50 -19.12 16.83 13.27
N SER A 51 -20.27 17.21 12.72
CA SER A 51 -21.59 16.82 13.26
C SER A 51 -21.80 15.32 13.17
N THR A 52 -21.38 14.66 12.09
CA THR A 52 -21.48 13.20 11.96
C THR A 52 -20.62 12.45 13.00
N LEU A 53 -19.49 13.03 13.39
CA LEU A 53 -18.65 12.52 14.49
C LEU A 53 -19.28 12.82 15.85
N LYS A 54 -19.73 14.05 16.09
CA LYS A 54 -20.34 14.52 17.34
C LYS A 54 -21.66 13.83 17.66
N ALA A 55 -22.45 13.41 16.67
CA ALA A 55 -23.72 12.70 16.86
C ALA A 55 -23.56 11.22 17.24
N THR A 56 -22.33 10.72 17.30
CA THR A 56 -22.04 9.29 17.49
C THR A 56 -22.25 8.83 18.92
N HIS A 57 -23.01 7.74 19.05
CA HIS A 57 -23.18 7.02 20.30
C HIS A 57 -22.68 5.58 20.13
N PHE A 58 -22.04 5.06 21.16
CA PHE A 58 -21.62 3.68 21.26
C PHE A 58 -22.49 2.95 22.28
N SER A 59 -22.70 1.66 22.04
CA SER A 59 -23.32 0.73 22.98
C SER A 59 -22.37 -0.44 23.21
N ILE A 60 -22.38 -0.99 24.43
CA ILE A 60 -21.63 -2.21 24.73
C ILE A 60 -22.55 -3.40 24.47
N LEU A 61 -22.05 -4.44 23.80
CA LEU A 61 -22.79 -5.68 23.65
C LEU A 61 -22.52 -6.57 24.86
N ILE A 62 -23.54 -6.79 25.70
CA ILE A 62 -23.50 -7.75 26.82
C ILE A 62 -24.43 -8.90 26.44
N LYS A 63 -23.88 -10.12 26.36
CA LYS A 63 -24.60 -11.33 25.90
C LYS A 63 -25.31 -11.14 24.55
N GLY A 64 -24.67 -10.43 23.61
CA GLY A 64 -25.19 -10.20 22.27
C GLY A 64 -26.28 -9.12 22.16
N SER A 65 -26.71 -8.52 23.28
CA SER A 65 -27.67 -7.41 23.27
C SER A 65 -26.99 -6.07 23.59
N PRO A 66 -27.37 -4.97 22.94
CA PRO A 66 -26.83 -3.64 23.24
C PRO A 66 -27.30 -3.16 24.61
N HIS A 67 -26.36 -2.73 25.45
CA HIS A 67 -26.61 -2.20 26.79
C HIS A 67 -25.98 -0.81 26.93
N GLY A 68 -26.84 0.16 27.25
CA GLY A 68 -26.45 1.55 27.49
C GLY A 68 -25.98 2.29 26.24
N PHE A 69 -25.96 3.62 26.33
CA PHE A 69 -25.40 4.47 25.28
C PHE A 69 -24.44 5.46 25.90
N PHE A 70 -23.27 5.62 25.28
CA PHE A 70 -22.33 6.67 25.64
C PHE A 70 -21.87 7.41 24.40
N ARG A 71 -21.78 8.74 24.52
CA ARG A 71 -21.42 9.61 23.41
C ARG A 71 -19.92 9.63 23.20
N MET A 72 -19.49 9.62 21.94
CA MET A 72 -18.09 9.85 21.59
C MET A 72 -17.71 11.29 21.98
N LYS A 73 -16.49 11.48 22.53
CA LYS A 73 -15.98 12.83 22.88
C LYS A 73 -14.83 13.29 21.98
N ARG A 74 -14.16 12.35 21.32
CA ARG A 74 -13.00 12.54 20.45
C ARG A 74 -12.83 11.31 19.57
N GLY A 75 -11.99 11.43 18.56
CA GLY A 75 -11.70 10.35 17.64
C GLY A 75 -12.59 10.34 16.41
N VAL A 76 -12.27 9.44 15.49
CA VAL A 76 -13.03 9.11 14.29
C VAL A 76 -13.47 7.64 14.36
N LYS A 77 -14.51 7.28 13.64
CA LYS A 77 -15.14 5.96 13.72
C LYS A 77 -14.34 4.91 12.96
N GLN A 78 -13.97 3.82 13.63
CA GLN A 78 -13.42 2.68 12.92
C GLN A 78 -14.54 1.97 12.14
N GLY A 79 -14.31 1.72 10.84
CA GLY A 79 -15.31 1.12 9.94
C GLY A 79 -16.19 2.13 9.19
N ASP A 80 -16.07 3.42 9.49
CA ASP A 80 -16.71 4.49 8.71
C ASP A 80 -15.83 4.84 7.48
N PRO A 81 -16.39 4.88 6.25
CA PRO A 81 -15.62 5.19 5.04
C PRO A 81 -14.94 6.57 5.06
N LEU A 82 -15.46 7.56 5.80
CA LEU A 82 -14.87 8.90 5.87
C LEU A 82 -13.73 9.01 6.89
N SER A 83 -13.74 8.17 7.91
CA SER A 83 -12.83 8.27 9.05
C SER A 83 -11.34 8.11 8.66
N PRO A 84 -10.95 7.21 7.75
CA PRO A 84 -9.57 7.14 7.25
C PRO A 84 -9.09 8.44 6.61
N LEU A 85 -9.94 9.10 5.83
CA LEU A 85 -9.59 10.36 5.15
C LEU A 85 -9.43 11.51 6.14
N LEU A 86 -10.39 11.65 7.07
CA LEU A 86 -10.31 12.66 8.13
C LEU A 86 -9.07 12.47 9.00
N PHE A 87 -8.72 11.22 9.27
CA PHE A 87 -7.52 10.89 10.01
C PHE A 87 -6.24 11.28 9.26
N ILE A 88 -6.15 10.99 7.96
CA ILE A 88 -5.02 11.41 7.12
C ILE A 88 -4.90 12.93 7.08
N LEU A 89 -6.01 13.66 6.92
CA LEU A 89 -6.01 15.13 6.91
C LEU A 89 -5.52 15.71 8.24
N GLY A 90 -5.95 15.14 9.37
CA GLY A 90 -5.44 15.56 10.68
C GLY A 90 -3.94 15.29 10.84
N ASN A 91 -3.45 14.13 10.39
CA ASN A 91 -2.03 13.78 10.48
C ASN A 91 -1.14 14.51 9.49
N GLU A 92 -1.67 14.98 8.36
CA GLU A 92 -0.93 15.80 7.39
C GLU A 92 -0.36 17.07 8.04
N GLY A 93 -1.01 17.60 9.08
CA GLY A 93 -0.48 18.70 9.89
C GLY A 93 0.90 18.39 10.49
N LEU A 94 1.14 17.15 10.97
CA LEU A 94 2.44 16.73 11.48
C LEU A 94 3.49 16.68 10.37
N SER A 95 3.14 16.10 9.22
CA SER A 95 4.02 15.99 8.06
C SER A 95 4.49 17.37 7.59
N ARG A 96 3.57 18.33 7.48
CA ARG A 96 3.85 19.72 7.09
C ARG A 96 4.69 20.46 8.11
N MET A 97 4.38 20.31 9.40
CA MET A 97 5.15 20.92 10.48
C MET A 97 6.61 20.43 10.48
N ILE A 98 6.83 19.13 10.33
CA ILE A 98 8.19 18.56 10.28
C ILE A 98 8.92 19.01 9.01
N LYS A 99 8.25 18.98 7.85
CA LYS A 99 8.84 19.44 6.59
C LYS A 99 9.25 20.91 6.65
N GLY A 100 8.36 21.78 7.13
CA GLY A 100 8.66 23.22 7.29
C GLY A 100 9.84 23.46 8.22
N LYS A 101 9.91 22.77 9.37
CA LYS A 101 11.04 22.90 10.30
C LYS A 101 12.37 22.37 9.76
N VAL A 102 12.33 21.42 8.82
CA VAL A 102 13.52 20.96 8.10
C VAL A 102 13.95 21.99 7.05
N GLU A 103 13.00 22.57 6.31
CA GLU A 103 13.26 23.59 5.29
C GLU A 103 13.81 24.89 5.89
N GLU A 104 13.29 25.31 7.04
CA GLU A 104 13.80 26.44 7.84
C GLU A 104 15.19 26.18 8.44
N GLY A 105 15.69 24.95 8.41
CA GLY A 105 16.96 24.57 9.04
C GLY A 105 16.92 24.46 10.57
N TYR A 106 15.76 24.65 11.19
CA TYR A 106 15.55 24.44 12.63
C TYR A 106 15.80 22.97 13.02
N LEU A 107 15.35 22.04 12.17
CA LEU A 107 15.50 20.60 12.30
C LEU A 107 16.45 20.06 11.23
N LYS A 108 17.49 19.32 11.61
CA LYS A 108 18.43 18.73 10.67
C LYS A 108 18.00 17.32 10.28
N ALA A 109 17.73 17.11 9.00
CA ALA A 109 17.49 15.81 8.40
C ALA A 109 18.77 14.95 8.36
N ILE A 110 18.61 13.67 8.00
CA ILE A 110 19.72 12.75 7.79
C ILE A 110 20.70 13.26 6.73
N GLN A 111 22.00 13.03 6.92
CA GLN A 111 23.04 13.45 5.97
C GLN A 111 23.39 12.31 5.01
N THR A 112 23.18 12.55 3.72
CA THR A 112 23.26 11.53 2.64
C THR A 112 24.13 11.95 1.44
N GLY A 113 24.98 12.96 1.62
CA GLY A 113 25.80 13.49 0.54
C GLY A 113 24.95 14.27 -0.47
N ARG A 114 24.98 13.86 -1.75
CA ARG A 114 24.35 14.59 -2.86
C ARG A 114 22.81 14.44 -2.93
N SER A 115 22.25 13.39 -2.35
CA SER A 115 20.79 13.16 -2.35
C SER A 115 20.17 13.62 -1.03
N LYS A 116 19.04 14.34 -1.09
CA LYS A 116 18.21 14.69 0.06
C LYS A 116 17.05 13.67 0.17
N PRO A 117 17.14 12.65 1.03
CA PRO A 117 16.03 11.74 1.29
C PRO A 117 14.88 12.49 1.97
N PRO A 118 13.66 11.95 1.91
CA PRO A 118 12.54 12.51 2.64
C PRO A 118 12.82 12.55 4.14
N SER A 119 12.31 13.57 4.83
CA SER A 119 12.48 13.74 6.27
C SER A 119 11.72 12.69 7.09
N HIS A 120 10.65 12.13 6.52
CA HIS A 120 9.84 11.09 7.15
C HIS A 120 9.11 10.23 6.11
N LEU A 121 8.70 9.04 6.54
CA LEU A 121 7.74 8.17 5.86
C LEU A 121 6.54 8.02 6.78
N ALA A 122 5.35 8.26 6.27
CA ALA A 122 4.11 8.11 7.02
C ALA A 122 3.15 7.22 6.24
N TYR A 123 2.60 6.22 6.91
CA TYR A 123 1.48 5.42 6.41
C TYR A 123 0.47 5.23 7.53
N ALA A 124 -0.68 5.91 7.41
CA ALA A 124 -1.68 5.99 8.46
C ALA A 124 -1.08 6.40 9.83
N ASP A 125 -0.92 5.45 10.74
CA ASP A 125 -0.39 5.61 12.09
C ASP A 125 1.10 5.25 12.25
N ASP A 126 1.66 4.48 11.32
CA ASP A 126 3.06 4.08 11.31
C ASP A 126 3.91 5.19 10.67
N ILE A 127 4.73 5.88 11.48
CA ILE A 127 5.61 6.95 10.99
C ILE A 127 7.07 6.68 11.33
N ILE A 128 7.96 6.87 10.35
CA ILE A 128 9.41 6.81 10.53
C ILE A 128 10.03 8.16 10.16
N PHE A 129 10.74 8.79 11.10
CA PHE A 129 11.48 10.03 10.87
C PHE A 129 12.96 9.74 10.61
N PHE A 130 13.60 10.48 9.70
CA PHE A 130 15.02 10.38 9.37
C PHE A 130 15.75 11.68 9.67
N LEU A 131 16.51 11.68 10.77
CA LEU A 131 17.13 12.87 11.34
C LEU A 131 18.63 12.71 11.53
N ASN A 132 19.27 13.84 11.82
CA ASN A 132 20.60 13.85 12.40
C ASN A 132 20.53 13.55 13.91
N GLY A 133 21.42 12.70 14.40
CA GLY A 133 21.47 12.19 15.77
C GLY A 133 22.01 13.15 16.82
N HIS A 134 22.32 14.39 16.47
CA HIS A 134 22.83 15.37 17.43
C HIS A 134 21.82 15.64 18.56
N PHE A 135 22.28 15.63 19.81
CA PHE A 135 21.42 15.74 21.00
C PHE A 135 20.44 16.94 20.95
N ARG A 136 20.95 18.14 20.63
CA ARG A 136 20.10 19.35 20.49
C ARG A 136 19.05 19.20 19.37
N ASN A 137 19.36 18.50 18.29
CA ASN A 137 18.41 18.27 17.19
C ASN A 137 17.27 17.35 17.64
N LEU A 138 17.58 16.34 18.44
CA LEU A 138 16.59 15.41 19.00
C LEU A 138 15.70 16.06 20.05
N LEU A 139 16.23 16.98 20.87
CA LEU A 139 15.40 17.78 21.79
C LEU A 139 14.43 18.69 21.04
N ARG A 140 14.88 19.33 19.95
CA ARG A 140 14.00 20.14 19.08
C ARG A 140 12.90 19.28 18.47
N PHE A 141 13.26 18.10 17.96
CA PHE A 141 12.31 17.13 17.44
C PHE A 141 11.28 16.74 18.51
N LYS A 142 11.73 16.37 19.72
CA LYS A 142 10.86 16.00 20.83
C LYS A 142 9.88 17.12 21.17
N GLY A 143 10.33 18.37 21.25
CA GLY A 143 9.46 19.53 21.50
C GLY A 143 8.40 19.73 20.40
N ILE A 144 8.76 19.55 19.14
CA ILE A 144 7.80 19.63 18.01
C ILE A 144 6.75 18.52 18.12
N ILE A 145 7.20 17.29 18.40
CA ILE A 145 6.30 16.16 18.59
C ILE A 145 5.36 16.40 19.78
N ASP A 146 5.87 16.86 20.91
CA ASP A 146 5.05 17.13 22.10
C ASP A 146 4.01 18.22 21.86
N CYS A 147 4.37 19.27 21.12
CA CYS A 147 3.42 20.29 20.68
C CYS A 147 2.28 19.69 19.83
N PHE A 148 2.62 18.80 18.88
CA PHE A 148 1.62 18.09 18.09
C PHE A 148 0.75 17.16 18.94
N LEU A 149 1.34 16.38 19.86
CA LEU A 149 0.61 15.47 20.73
C LEU A 149 -0.39 16.23 21.61
N ASN A 150 0.04 17.34 22.20
CA ASN A 150 -0.81 18.20 23.03
C ASN A 150 -1.96 18.81 22.24
N SER A 151 -1.70 19.26 21.01
CA SER A 151 -2.72 19.87 20.15
C SER A 151 -3.71 18.85 19.60
N SER A 152 -3.20 17.71 19.11
CA SER A 152 -4.00 16.69 18.42
C SER A 152 -4.67 15.68 19.34
N GLY A 153 -4.23 15.57 20.61
CA GLY A 153 -4.72 14.57 21.57
C GLY A 153 -4.11 13.16 21.41
N HIS A 154 -3.19 13.00 20.46
CA HIS A 154 -2.42 11.77 20.26
C HIS A 154 -1.55 11.46 21.48
N MET A 155 -1.15 10.20 21.59
CA MET A 155 -0.15 9.76 22.55
C MET A 155 0.81 8.81 21.85
N ILE A 156 2.09 8.89 22.20
CA ILE A 156 3.09 7.95 21.72
C ILE A 156 3.02 6.68 22.56
N ASN A 157 3.09 5.54 21.89
CA ASN A 157 3.30 4.25 22.52
C ASN A 157 4.80 3.99 22.63
N LEU A 158 5.40 4.32 23.78
CA LEU A 158 6.84 4.16 24.01
C LEU A 158 7.30 2.69 23.95
N ASN A 159 6.40 1.73 24.22
CA ASN A 159 6.73 0.30 24.15
C ASN A 159 6.86 -0.20 22.70
N LYS A 160 6.25 0.50 21.75
CA LYS A 160 6.31 0.17 20.31
C LYS A 160 7.20 1.12 19.52
N SER A 161 7.47 2.31 20.06
CA SER A 161 8.32 3.32 19.44
C SER A 161 9.78 3.10 19.79
N HIS A 162 10.63 3.11 18.76
CA HIS A 162 12.05 2.81 18.90
C HIS A 162 12.87 3.69 17.96
N PHE A 163 14.09 4.02 18.37
CA PHE A 163 15.06 4.64 17.49
C PHE A 163 16.10 3.63 17.00
N TYR A 164 16.61 3.84 15.79
CA TYR A 164 17.55 2.95 15.11
C TYR A 164 18.77 3.73 14.65
N THR A 165 19.95 3.18 14.89
CA THR A 165 21.24 3.79 14.53
C THR A 165 22.11 2.84 13.71
N GLY A 166 23.14 3.39 13.06
CA GLY A 166 24.17 2.57 12.41
C GLY A 166 25.02 1.79 13.42
N PRO A 167 25.67 0.68 13.01
CA PRO A 167 26.40 -0.21 13.91
C PRO A 167 27.65 0.44 14.52
N ARG A 168 28.16 1.52 13.90
CA ARG A 168 29.41 2.21 14.32
C ARG A 168 29.18 3.36 15.31
N VAL A 169 27.95 3.58 15.77
CA VAL A 169 27.64 4.68 16.69
C VAL A 169 28.09 4.31 18.10
N LYS A 170 28.87 5.20 18.73
CA LYS A 170 29.39 5.00 20.10
C LYS A 170 28.26 4.88 21.13
N PRO A 171 28.41 4.03 22.17
CA PRO A 171 27.40 3.85 23.21
C PRO A 171 26.97 5.16 23.92
N GLU A 172 27.91 6.06 24.17
CA GLU A 172 27.64 7.38 24.78
C GLU A 172 26.67 8.22 23.94
N VAL A 173 26.83 8.20 22.61
CA VAL A 173 25.94 8.92 21.69
C VAL A 173 24.54 8.30 21.72
N LYS A 174 24.46 6.96 21.77
CA LYS A 174 23.17 6.25 21.91
C LYS A 174 22.47 6.57 23.23
N ALA A 175 23.21 6.64 24.33
CA ALA A 175 22.67 7.05 25.63
C ALA A 175 22.11 8.48 25.58
N ASN A 176 22.79 9.40 24.89
CA ASN A 176 22.30 10.76 24.67
C ASN A 176 21.00 10.78 23.84
N MET A 177 20.93 9.95 22.78
CA MET A 177 19.72 9.82 21.95
C MET A 177 18.54 9.28 22.77
N GLN A 178 18.77 8.25 23.58
CA GLN A 178 17.77 7.67 24.48
C GLN A 178 17.27 8.69 25.49
N ARG A 179 18.17 9.49 26.09
CA ARG A 179 17.77 10.57 27.01
C ARG A 179 16.93 11.66 26.33
N ALA A 180 17.27 12.04 25.10
CA ALA A 180 16.55 13.07 24.36
C ALA A 180 15.15 12.61 23.92
N LEU A 181 15.02 11.37 23.44
CA LEU A 181 13.78 10.86 22.85
C LEU A 181 12.87 10.12 23.86
N GLN A 182 13.43 9.66 24.98
CA GLN A 182 12.76 8.78 25.95
C GLN A 182 12.26 7.47 25.32
N MET A 183 12.96 6.99 24.29
CA MET A 183 12.65 5.76 23.54
C MET A 183 13.82 4.78 23.64
N GLY A 184 13.55 3.49 23.57
CA GLY A 184 14.58 2.45 23.52
C GLY A 184 15.26 2.34 22.15
N GLU A 185 16.48 1.81 22.12
CA GLU A 185 17.16 1.45 20.88
C GLU A 185 16.53 0.18 20.29
N GLY A 186 16.08 0.26 19.04
CA GLY A 186 15.62 -0.86 18.25
C GLY A 186 16.77 -1.54 17.50
N ARG A 187 16.60 -2.83 17.19
CA ARG A 187 17.57 -3.59 16.38
C ARG A 187 17.12 -3.65 14.92
N LEU A 188 18.06 -3.43 14.00
CA LEU A 188 17.86 -3.73 12.59
C LEU A 188 18.08 -5.23 12.34
N PRO A 189 17.34 -5.86 11.41
CA PRO A 189 16.36 -5.25 10.50
C PRO A 189 14.99 -4.99 11.17
N LEU A 190 14.31 -3.91 10.75
CA LEU A 190 13.01 -3.50 11.31
C LEU A 190 11.85 -3.90 10.41
N ASN A 191 10.71 -4.24 10.98
CA ASN A 191 9.48 -4.51 10.22
C ASN A 191 8.66 -3.23 10.06
N TYR A 192 8.32 -2.89 8.82
CA TYR A 192 7.48 -1.75 8.47
C TYR A 192 6.52 -2.17 7.35
N LEU A 193 5.21 -1.99 7.57
CA LEU A 193 4.15 -2.38 6.64
C LEU A 193 4.25 -3.84 6.13
N GLY A 194 4.66 -4.75 7.01
CA GLY A 194 4.83 -6.18 6.67
C GLY A 194 6.14 -6.53 5.96
N ALA A 195 6.91 -5.55 5.51
CA ALA A 195 8.23 -5.76 4.89
C ALA A 195 9.38 -5.57 5.89
N THR A 196 10.39 -6.43 5.79
CA THR A 196 11.58 -6.37 6.64
C THR A 196 12.60 -5.39 6.04
N ILE A 197 12.66 -4.16 6.56
CA ILE A 197 13.62 -3.16 6.11
C ILE A 197 14.95 -3.38 6.84
N GLY A 198 15.93 -3.89 6.10
CA GLY A 198 17.27 -4.16 6.57
C GLY A 198 18.35 -3.65 5.62
N LYS A 199 19.60 -3.91 5.98
CA LYS A 199 20.76 -3.67 5.11
C LYS A 199 20.99 -4.90 4.24
N GLY A 200 21.16 -4.69 2.93
CA GLY A 200 21.51 -5.74 1.97
C GLY A 200 20.32 -6.56 1.48
N LYS A 201 20.61 -7.75 0.94
CA LYS A 201 19.61 -8.70 0.45
C LYS A 201 18.89 -9.35 1.63
N LEU A 202 17.60 -9.65 1.47
CA LEU A 202 16.83 -10.41 2.45
C LEU A 202 17.53 -11.73 2.76
N ARG A 203 17.61 -12.12 4.04
CA ARG A 203 18.09 -13.43 4.44
C ARG A 203 16.92 -14.39 4.61
N LYS A 204 17.20 -15.70 4.63
CA LYS A 204 16.16 -16.72 4.85
C LYS A 204 15.41 -16.49 6.17
N GLU A 205 16.13 -16.04 7.20
CA GLU A 205 15.58 -15.74 8.54
C GLU A 205 14.55 -14.62 8.51
N ASP A 206 14.80 -13.59 7.69
CA ASP A 206 13.92 -12.43 7.56
C ASP A 206 12.60 -12.79 6.86
N CYS A 207 12.57 -13.88 6.09
CA CYS A 207 11.40 -14.39 5.39
C CYS A 207 10.57 -15.41 6.20
N LYS A 208 10.95 -15.75 7.44
CA LYS A 208 10.23 -16.75 8.28
C LYS A 208 8.74 -16.46 8.40
N LYS A 209 8.35 -15.19 8.55
CA LYS A 209 6.94 -14.77 8.66
C LYS A 209 6.11 -15.15 7.44
N ILE A 210 6.66 -15.00 6.24
CA ILE A 210 5.99 -15.37 4.98
C ILE A 210 5.73 -16.87 4.97
N VAL A 211 6.75 -17.65 5.35
CA VAL A 211 6.69 -19.11 5.37
C VAL A 211 5.66 -19.59 6.39
N GLN A 212 5.65 -18.99 7.59
CA GLN A 212 4.64 -19.25 8.62
C GLN A 212 3.23 -18.88 8.17
N HIS A 213 3.07 -17.79 7.41
CA HIS A 213 1.78 -17.38 6.86
C HIS A 213 1.27 -18.39 5.83
N PHE A 214 2.15 -18.93 4.98
CA PHE A 214 1.85 -20.05 4.11
C PHE A 214 1.43 -21.29 4.91
N ASP A 215 2.22 -21.65 5.92
CA ASP A 215 1.97 -22.84 6.74
C ASP A 215 0.65 -22.75 7.50
N ALA A 216 0.27 -21.57 8.00
CA ALA A 216 -1.02 -21.36 8.64
C ALA A 216 -2.20 -21.67 7.71
N TYR A 217 -2.18 -21.20 6.46
CA TYR A 217 -3.22 -21.53 5.48
C TYR A 217 -3.19 -23.00 5.07
N LEU A 218 -2.00 -23.53 4.78
CA LEU A 218 -1.84 -24.91 4.36
C LEU A 218 -2.32 -25.89 5.43
N ASN A 219 -2.00 -25.65 6.69
CA ASN A 219 -2.45 -26.46 7.82
C ASN A 219 -3.97 -26.37 8.02
N THR A 220 -4.57 -25.20 7.80
CA THR A 220 -6.03 -25.02 7.89
C THR A 220 -6.76 -25.75 6.77
N TRP A 221 -6.22 -25.76 5.54
CA TRP A 221 -6.84 -26.46 4.41
C TRP A 221 -6.54 -27.96 4.38
N TYR A 222 -5.59 -28.43 5.19
CA TYR A 222 -5.24 -29.84 5.28
C TYR A 222 -6.33 -30.70 5.95
N SER A 223 -7.37 -30.09 6.53
CA SER A 223 -8.54 -30.81 7.04
C SER A 223 -9.52 -31.20 5.90
N LYS A 224 -9.09 -32.18 5.10
CA LYS A 224 -9.87 -33.29 4.51
C LYS A 224 -10.84 -33.16 3.31
N VAL A 225 -11.14 -32.02 2.66
CA VAL A 225 -12.23 -32.03 1.62
C VAL A 225 -11.94 -31.29 0.28
N LEU A 226 -10.70 -30.96 -0.07
CA LEU A 226 -10.42 -30.21 -1.31
C LEU A 226 -10.00 -31.10 -2.48
N ASN A 227 -10.77 -31.03 -3.58
CA ASN A 227 -10.42 -31.62 -4.89
C ASN A 227 -9.26 -30.85 -5.56
N GLN A 228 -8.68 -31.42 -6.63
CA GLN A 228 -7.50 -30.87 -7.30
C GLN A 228 -7.71 -29.45 -7.83
N MET A 229 -8.89 -29.17 -8.38
CA MET A 229 -9.23 -27.85 -8.91
C MET A 229 -9.37 -26.80 -7.80
N GLY A 230 -10.00 -27.14 -6.68
CA GLY A 230 -10.09 -26.27 -5.51
C GLY A 230 -8.72 -25.91 -4.95
N ARG A 231 -7.80 -26.87 -4.90
CA ARG A 231 -6.40 -26.63 -4.49
C ARG A 231 -5.69 -25.67 -5.43
N LEU A 232 -5.86 -25.83 -6.75
CA LEU A 232 -5.28 -24.93 -7.75
C LEU A 232 -5.81 -23.50 -7.61
N ILE A 233 -7.12 -23.33 -7.37
CA ILE A 233 -7.74 -22.01 -7.15
C ILE A 233 -7.15 -21.36 -5.88
N LEU A 234 -7.03 -22.11 -4.78
CA LEU A 234 -6.45 -21.61 -3.53
C LEU A 234 -4.98 -21.22 -3.67
N ILE A 235 -4.19 -22.02 -4.39
CA ILE A 235 -2.81 -21.65 -4.70
C ILE A 235 -2.79 -20.32 -5.45
N LYS A 236 -3.57 -20.22 -6.52
CA LYS A 236 -3.55 -19.09 -7.45
C LYS A 236 -4.05 -17.79 -6.82
N HIS A 237 -5.11 -17.83 -6.04
CA HIS A 237 -5.77 -16.63 -5.50
C HIS A 237 -5.33 -16.26 -4.10
N VAL A 238 -4.91 -17.25 -3.29
CA VAL A 238 -4.51 -17.00 -1.91
C VAL A 238 -2.99 -17.09 -1.79
N LEU A 239 -2.39 -18.28 -2.00
CA LEU A 239 -0.96 -18.47 -1.71
C LEU A 239 -0.05 -17.62 -2.62
N SER A 240 -0.35 -17.52 -3.92
CA SER A 240 0.42 -16.70 -4.86
C SER A 240 0.29 -15.20 -4.59
N SER A 241 -0.75 -14.76 -3.86
CA SER A 241 -0.93 -13.35 -3.49
C SER A 241 -0.10 -12.93 -2.28
N ILE A 242 0.15 -13.85 -1.34
CA ILE A 242 0.88 -13.59 -0.10
C ILE A 242 2.25 -12.95 -0.35
N PRO A 243 3.15 -13.48 -1.21
CA PRO A 243 4.48 -12.91 -1.37
C PRO A 243 4.51 -11.61 -2.19
N LEU A 244 3.42 -11.23 -2.88
CA LEU A 244 3.41 -10.10 -3.82
C LEU A 244 3.83 -8.79 -3.15
N HIS A 245 3.33 -8.51 -1.94
CA HIS A 245 3.65 -7.28 -1.22
C HIS A 245 5.15 -7.15 -0.89
N ILE A 246 5.85 -8.27 -0.66
CA ILE A 246 7.29 -8.27 -0.35
C ILE A 246 8.12 -8.24 -1.63
N VAL A 247 7.72 -9.01 -2.65
CA VAL A 247 8.41 -9.05 -3.95
C VAL A 247 8.37 -7.70 -4.67
N ALA A 248 7.32 -6.91 -4.44
CA ALA A 248 7.19 -5.55 -4.96
C ALA A 248 8.23 -4.57 -4.40
N VAL A 249 8.71 -4.79 -3.17
CA VAL A 249 9.63 -3.87 -2.47
C VAL A 249 11.06 -4.42 -2.40
N GLN A 250 11.23 -5.74 -2.36
CA GLN A 250 12.50 -6.39 -2.10
C GLN A 250 12.68 -7.68 -2.91
N GLN A 251 13.93 -7.98 -3.25
CA GLN A 251 14.28 -9.22 -3.93
C GLN A 251 14.27 -10.39 -2.93
N MET A 252 13.40 -11.36 -3.20
CA MET A 252 13.30 -12.58 -2.38
C MET A 252 14.46 -13.55 -2.70
N PRO A 253 15.06 -14.22 -1.69
CA PRO A 253 16.09 -15.21 -1.94
C PRO A 253 15.56 -16.39 -2.74
N LYS A 254 16.32 -16.87 -3.73
CA LYS A 254 15.99 -18.06 -4.55
C LYS A 254 15.64 -19.28 -3.69
N SER A 255 16.33 -19.45 -2.56
CA SER A 255 16.05 -20.53 -1.62
C SER A 255 14.66 -20.48 -0.99
N ILE A 256 14.17 -19.28 -0.63
CA ILE A 256 12.81 -19.09 -0.10
C ILE A 256 11.81 -19.29 -1.24
N HIS A 257 12.13 -18.78 -2.42
CA HIS A 257 11.30 -18.99 -3.59
C HIS A 257 11.06 -20.49 -3.88
N ASN A 258 12.12 -21.28 -3.97
CA ASN A 258 12.03 -22.72 -4.21
C ASN A 258 11.27 -23.44 -3.09
N MET A 259 11.44 -23.00 -1.84
CA MET A 259 10.73 -23.57 -0.70
C MET A 259 9.22 -23.29 -0.77
N LEU A 260 8.81 -22.07 -1.17
CA LEU A 260 7.40 -21.73 -1.35
C LEU A 260 6.79 -22.51 -2.54
N ASN A 261 7.50 -22.62 -3.66
CA ASN A 261 7.07 -23.46 -4.80
C ASN A 261 6.87 -24.90 -4.35
N LYS A 262 7.82 -25.47 -3.60
CA LYS A 262 7.72 -26.84 -3.08
C LYS A 262 6.50 -27.02 -2.17
N LYS A 263 6.20 -26.05 -1.31
CA LYS A 263 4.99 -26.08 -0.45
C LYS A 263 3.70 -26.05 -1.28
N MET A 264 3.64 -25.21 -2.31
CA MET A 264 2.49 -25.17 -3.22
C MET A 264 2.34 -26.46 -4.03
N GLN A 265 3.44 -27.02 -4.54
CA GLN A 265 3.45 -28.30 -5.26
C GLN A 265 2.97 -29.45 -4.36
N ASN A 266 3.50 -29.54 -3.13
CA ASN A 266 3.04 -30.53 -2.14
C ASN A 266 1.54 -30.40 -1.85
N PHE A 267 1.04 -29.17 -1.72
CA PHE A 267 -0.38 -28.93 -1.50
C PHE A 267 -1.22 -29.35 -2.72
N LEU A 268 -0.80 -28.98 -3.93
CA LEU A 268 -1.50 -29.33 -5.17
C LEU A 268 -1.62 -30.85 -5.31
N TRP A 269 -0.51 -31.58 -5.27
CA TRP A 269 -0.48 -33.02 -5.53
C TRP A 269 -0.95 -33.86 -4.34
N GLY A 270 -0.83 -33.34 -3.12
CA GLY A 270 -1.21 -34.01 -1.89
C GLY A 270 -0.25 -35.14 -1.49
N TYR A 271 -0.64 -35.85 -0.43
CA TYR A 271 0.13 -36.95 0.15
C TYR A 271 -0.57 -38.28 -0.11
N LYS A 272 0.22 -39.36 -0.28
CA LYS A 272 -0.23 -40.76 -0.27
C LYS A 272 0.66 -41.49 0.74
N GLU A 273 0.06 -42.20 1.70
CA GLU A 273 0.80 -42.98 2.73
C GLU A 273 1.86 -42.16 3.49
N GLY A 274 1.55 -40.91 3.85
CA GLY A 274 2.47 -40.02 4.57
C GLY A 274 3.62 -39.45 3.73
N ARG A 275 3.71 -39.79 2.43
CA ARG A 275 4.70 -39.25 1.49
C ARG A 275 4.04 -38.31 0.47
N PRO A 276 4.70 -37.22 0.05
CA PRO A 276 4.18 -36.37 -1.01
C PRO A 276 4.11 -37.19 -2.32
N LYS A 277 3.03 -37.05 -3.10
CA LYS A 277 2.95 -37.67 -4.43
C LYS A 277 4.02 -37.07 -5.34
N TYR A 278 4.56 -37.89 -6.27
CA TYR A 278 5.56 -37.46 -7.25
C TYR A 278 5.16 -36.17 -7.96
N HIS A 279 6.08 -35.22 -8.04
CA HIS A 279 5.92 -33.96 -8.73
C HIS A 279 6.39 -34.13 -10.18
N TRP A 280 5.63 -33.64 -11.15
CA TRP A 280 6.23 -33.26 -12.44
C TRP A 280 7.06 -31.99 -12.24
N GLU A 281 8.23 -31.91 -12.88
CA GLU A 281 9.26 -30.86 -12.76
C GLU A 281 8.83 -29.46 -13.21
N LEU A 282 7.55 -29.22 -13.46
CA LEU A 282 7.08 -27.96 -14.03
C LEU A 282 6.89 -26.88 -12.96
N ASP A 283 7.62 -25.78 -13.17
CA ASP A 283 7.72 -24.57 -12.34
C ASP A 283 6.45 -23.68 -12.45
N HIS A 284 5.26 -24.27 -12.27
CA HIS A 284 3.98 -23.64 -12.60
C HIS A 284 3.38 -22.70 -11.54
N THR A 285 3.98 -22.53 -10.37
CA THR A 285 3.19 -22.13 -9.18
C THR A 285 3.39 -20.71 -8.63
N LEU A 286 4.38 -19.93 -9.07
CA LEU A 286 4.52 -18.54 -8.57
C LEU A 286 4.85 -17.48 -9.64
N PHE A 287 5.81 -17.73 -10.54
CA PHE A 287 6.26 -16.72 -11.51
C PHE A 287 5.92 -17.01 -12.98
N HIS A 288 5.41 -18.21 -13.31
CA HIS A 288 4.88 -18.54 -14.65
C HIS A 288 3.35 -18.63 -14.71
N CYS A 289 2.65 -18.32 -13.61
CA CYS A 289 1.19 -18.34 -13.63
C CYS A 289 0.67 -17.18 -14.49
N GLN A 290 -0.02 -17.50 -15.58
CA GLN A 290 -0.64 -16.54 -16.50
C GLN A 290 -1.50 -15.48 -15.78
N MET A 291 -2.02 -15.77 -14.59
CA MET A 291 -2.83 -14.83 -13.81
C MET A 291 -2.00 -13.81 -13.02
N SER A 292 -0.82 -14.16 -12.51
CA SER A 292 0.11 -13.19 -11.91
C SER A 292 0.51 -12.14 -12.94
N PHE A 293 0.76 -12.57 -14.20
CA PHE A 293 0.96 -11.67 -15.33
C PHE A 293 -0.29 -10.87 -15.71
N LYS A 294 -1.50 -11.44 -15.62
CA LYS A 294 -2.76 -10.70 -15.91
C LYS A 294 -3.05 -9.64 -14.83
N ILE A 295 -2.87 -9.97 -13.55
CA ILE A 295 -3.01 -9.03 -12.43
C ILE A 295 -1.96 -7.93 -12.56
N TRP A 296 -0.71 -8.28 -12.85
CA TRP A 296 0.33 -7.28 -13.10
C TRP A 296 0.09 -6.46 -14.36
N ARG A 297 -0.39 -7.05 -15.46
CA ARG A 297 -0.79 -6.31 -16.67
C ARG A 297 -1.92 -5.33 -16.39
N PHE A 298 -2.86 -5.69 -15.52
CA PHE A 298 -3.90 -4.76 -15.05
C PHE A 298 -3.31 -3.59 -14.27
N PHE A 299 -2.44 -3.85 -13.28
CA PHE A 299 -1.75 -2.79 -12.54
C PHE A 299 -0.83 -1.94 -13.44
N SER A 300 -0.11 -2.58 -14.35
CA SER A 300 0.76 -1.97 -15.36
C SER A 300 -0.04 -1.05 -16.30
N ALA A 301 -1.20 -1.50 -16.81
CA ALA A 301 -2.08 -0.66 -17.61
C ALA A 301 -2.72 0.48 -16.81
N ALA A 302 -3.05 0.28 -15.53
CA ALA A 302 -3.64 1.30 -14.67
C ALA A 302 -2.65 2.39 -14.25
N PHE A 303 -1.34 2.07 -14.18
CA PHE A 303 -0.29 2.94 -13.66
C PHE A 303 0.83 3.25 -14.68
N ASN A 304 0.63 2.99 -15.97
CA ASN A 304 1.64 3.10 -17.04
C ASN A 304 2.96 2.36 -16.72
N GLY A 305 2.86 1.18 -16.13
CA GLY A 305 3.99 0.27 -15.92
C GLY A 305 4.37 -0.52 -17.17
N PRO A 306 5.49 -1.27 -17.15
CA PRO A 306 5.91 -2.12 -18.25
C PRO A 306 5.20 -3.46 -18.18
N VAL A 307 5.02 -4.03 -19.37
CA VAL A 307 4.44 -5.34 -19.58
C VAL A 307 5.57 -6.37 -19.56
N PRO A 308 5.50 -7.42 -18.74
CA PRO A 308 6.54 -8.44 -18.69
C PRO A 308 6.64 -9.26 -19.99
N ASN A 309 7.87 -9.58 -20.41
CA ASN A 309 8.12 -10.55 -21.48
C ASN A 309 7.91 -11.99 -20.99
N LYS A 310 7.67 -12.95 -21.90
CA LYS A 310 7.37 -14.36 -21.56
C LYS A 310 8.48 -15.07 -20.76
N GLU A 311 9.72 -14.60 -20.90
CA GLU A 311 10.92 -15.19 -20.28
C GLU A 311 11.38 -14.42 -19.03
N GLU A 312 10.75 -13.29 -18.72
CA GLU A 312 11.12 -12.47 -17.55
C GLU A 312 10.25 -12.81 -16.35
N THR A 313 10.88 -12.88 -15.18
CA THR A 313 10.13 -12.95 -13.93
C THR A 313 9.46 -11.60 -13.64
N LEU A 314 8.30 -11.64 -12.98
CA LEU A 314 7.58 -10.44 -12.54
C LEU A 314 8.48 -9.48 -11.75
N HIS A 315 9.42 -10.04 -10.98
CA HIS A 315 10.41 -9.28 -10.23
C HIS A 315 11.40 -8.54 -11.14
N GLU A 316 11.92 -9.17 -12.20
CA GLU A 316 12.82 -8.52 -13.16
C GLU A 316 12.14 -7.37 -13.89
N THR A 317 10.89 -7.56 -14.31
CA THR A 317 10.10 -6.49 -14.93
C THR A 317 9.82 -5.34 -13.96
N CYS A 318 9.49 -5.63 -12.68
CA CYS A 318 9.33 -4.61 -11.64
C CYS A 318 10.61 -3.80 -11.41
N MET A 319 11.75 -4.49 -11.31
CA MET A 319 13.04 -3.86 -11.05
C MET A 319 13.56 -3.05 -12.25
N LYS A 320 13.26 -3.49 -13.49
CA LYS A 320 13.51 -2.71 -14.71
C LYS A 320 12.69 -1.42 -14.72
N TRP A 321 11.39 -1.49 -14.41
CA TRP A 321 10.54 -0.30 -14.29
C TRP A 321 11.05 0.70 -13.25
N TRP A 322 11.33 0.19 -12.05
CA TRP A 322 11.79 0.99 -10.92
C TRP A 322 13.11 1.70 -11.21
N LYS A 323 14.03 1.04 -11.94
CA LYS A 323 15.28 1.66 -12.40
C LYS A 323 15.05 2.74 -13.46
N CYS A 324 14.10 2.54 -14.38
CA CYS A 324 13.78 3.52 -15.43
C CYS A 324 13.01 4.76 -14.91
N HIS A 325 12.28 4.65 -13.79
CA HIS A 325 11.51 5.76 -13.20
C HIS A 325 12.24 6.53 -12.08
N GLN A 326 13.56 6.36 -11.93
CA GLN A 326 14.36 7.32 -11.16
C GLN A 326 14.49 8.63 -11.94
N VAL A 327 13.47 9.48 -11.81
CA VAL A 327 13.50 10.86 -12.32
C VAL A 327 14.61 11.64 -11.59
N PRO A 328 15.58 12.26 -12.29
CA PRO A 328 16.42 13.28 -11.69
C PRO A 328 15.53 14.48 -11.35
N ALA A 329 15.60 14.91 -10.09
CA ALA A 329 14.80 16.00 -9.55
C ALA A 329 14.86 17.27 -10.42
N VAL A 330 13.74 17.61 -11.08
CA VAL A 330 13.45 18.96 -11.54
C VAL A 330 12.01 19.27 -11.18
N ILE A 331 11.87 20.30 -10.35
CA ILE A 331 10.62 20.88 -9.86
C ILE A 331 10.09 21.82 -10.94
N THR A 332 8.85 21.63 -11.37
CA THR A 332 7.98 22.74 -11.82
C THR A 332 6.52 22.44 -11.40
N HIS A 333 5.81 23.52 -11.06
CA HIS A 333 4.52 23.62 -10.37
C HIS A 333 3.38 22.68 -10.86
N PRO A 334 2.36 22.40 -10.01
CA PRO A 334 1.19 21.64 -10.44
C PRO A 334 0.32 22.48 -11.39
N PRO A 335 -0.10 21.94 -12.55
CA PRO A 335 -1.06 22.63 -13.40
C PRO A 335 -2.46 22.55 -12.80
N VAL A 336 -3.19 23.67 -12.93
CA VAL A 336 -4.62 23.79 -12.67
C VAL A 336 -5.37 22.80 -13.59
N VAL A 337 -6.18 21.92 -12.99
CA VAL A 337 -6.94 20.89 -13.70
C VAL A 337 -8.21 21.50 -14.29
N HIS A 338 -8.26 21.70 -15.60
CA HIS A 338 -9.51 21.74 -16.34
C HIS A 338 -9.92 20.33 -16.75
N LEU A 339 -11.13 19.93 -16.36
CA LEU A 339 -11.73 18.62 -16.62
C LEU A 339 -12.15 18.47 -18.09
N SER A 340 -11.22 18.08 -18.95
CA SER A 340 -11.51 17.46 -20.25
C SER A 340 -10.26 16.72 -20.74
N HIS A 341 -10.19 15.41 -20.46
CA HIS A 341 -8.97 14.60 -20.71
C HIS A 341 -8.93 14.08 -22.18
N PRO A 342 -7.81 14.24 -22.94
CA PRO A 342 -7.71 13.80 -24.35
C PRO A 342 -7.25 12.35 -24.56
N HIS A 343 -7.27 11.47 -23.55
CA HIS A 343 -6.60 10.16 -23.61
C HIS A 343 -7.50 8.94 -23.41
N CYS A 344 -8.82 9.08 -23.58
CA CYS A 344 -9.69 7.91 -23.61
C CYS A 344 -9.69 7.32 -25.03
N PRO A 345 -9.31 6.04 -25.23
CA PRO A 345 -9.31 5.44 -26.56
C PRO A 345 -10.73 5.42 -27.12
N THR A 346 -10.91 5.85 -28.37
CA THR A 346 -12.21 5.91 -29.03
C THR A 346 -12.50 4.61 -29.76
N PRO A 347 -13.75 4.14 -29.80
CA PRO A 347 -14.07 2.88 -30.45
C PRO A 347 -14.00 3.02 -31.98
N ILE A 348 -13.25 2.16 -32.64
CA ILE A 348 -13.04 2.16 -34.10
C ILE A 348 -14.06 1.26 -34.81
N ARG A 349 -14.25 0.03 -34.34
CA ARG A 349 -15.05 -0.98 -35.05
C ARG A 349 -15.69 -1.97 -34.09
N ILE A 350 -16.89 -2.45 -34.44
CA ILE A 350 -17.51 -3.60 -33.79
C ILE A 350 -17.09 -4.86 -34.54
N LEU A 351 -16.43 -5.78 -33.84
CA LEU A 351 -15.96 -7.05 -34.38
C LEU A 351 -17.02 -8.15 -34.29
N GLU A 352 -17.76 -8.19 -33.19
CA GLU A 352 -18.74 -9.25 -32.92
C GLU A 352 -19.95 -8.71 -32.13
N ARG A 353 -21.12 -9.35 -32.25
CA ARG A 353 -22.34 -9.01 -31.51
C ARG A 353 -22.98 -10.26 -30.93
N ARG A 354 -23.45 -10.18 -29.69
CA ARG A 354 -24.21 -11.25 -29.04
C ARG A 354 -25.32 -10.71 -28.14
N LEU A 355 -26.39 -11.49 -27.98
CA LEU A 355 -27.46 -11.21 -27.04
C LEU A 355 -27.14 -11.87 -25.70
N VAL A 356 -27.20 -11.11 -24.61
CA VAL A 356 -26.95 -11.60 -23.26
C VAL A 356 -28.10 -11.19 -22.34
N LYS A 357 -28.54 -12.09 -21.48
CA LYS A 357 -29.58 -11.81 -20.48
C LYS A 357 -28.96 -11.03 -19.31
N LYS A 358 -29.47 -9.83 -19.02
CA LYS A 358 -29.06 -9.00 -17.88
C LYS A 358 -30.30 -8.72 -17.03
N GLY A 359 -30.45 -9.46 -15.93
CA GLY A 359 -31.70 -9.51 -15.17
C GLY A 359 -32.83 -10.14 -15.99
N ASN A 360 -34.00 -9.49 -16.04
CA ASN A 360 -35.16 -9.96 -16.80
C ASN A 360 -35.21 -9.47 -18.26
N LYS A 361 -34.16 -8.79 -18.76
CA LYS A 361 -34.13 -8.22 -20.12
C LYS A 361 -32.98 -8.82 -20.94
N ALA A 362 -33.23 -9.07 -22.23
CA ALA A 362 -32.18 -9.39 -23.18
C ALA A 362 -31.51 -8.08 -23.63
N VAL A 363 -30.18 -8.02 -23.54
CA VAL A 363 -29.40 -6.82 -23.89
C VAL A 363 -28.28 -7.22 -24.84
N THR A 364 -28.05 -6.40 -25.87
CA THR A 364 -27.00 -6.64 -26.87
C THR A 364 -25.63 -6.20 -26.34
N GLN A 365 -24.69 -7.13 -26.30
CA GLN A 365 -23.27 -6.85 -26.11
C GLN A 365 -22.55 -6.87 -27.45
N VAL A 366 -21.56 -6.01 -27.60
CA VAL A 366 -20.72 -5.89 -28.80
C VAL A 366 -19.25 -5.93 -28.41
N LEU A 367 -18.44 -6.65 -29.18
CA LEU A 367 -16.99 -6.68 -29.03
C LEU A 367 -16.40 -5.52 -29.84
N VAL A 368 -15.69 -4.61 -29.19
CA VAL A 368 -15.27 -3.34 -29.77
C VAL A 368 -13.75 -3.23 -29.84
N GLU A 369 -13.25 -2.91 -31.03
CA GLU A 369 -11.85 -2.56 -31.29
C GLU A 369 -11.64 -1.06 -31.01
N TRP A 370 -10.58 -0.72 -30.28
CA TRP A 370 -10.34 0.63 -29.76
C TRP A 370 -9.15 1.30 -30.45
N SER A 371 -9.19 2.62 -30.59
CA SER A 371 -8.16 3.40 -31.27
C SER A 371 -6.82 3.33 -30.55
N GLY A 372 -5.76 3.00 -31.31
CA GLY A 372 -4.41 2.85 -30.75
C GLY A 372 -4.18 1.55 -29.98
N LEU A 373 -5.17 0.66 -29.93
CA LEU A 373 -5.08 -0.65 -29.31
C LEU A 373 -5.35 -1.73 -30.38
N GLY A 374 -4.43 -2.69 -30.55
CA GLY A 374 -4.62 -3.77 -31.52
C GLY A 374 -5.87 -4.62 -31.26
N LYS A 375 -6.36 -5.37 -32.28
CA LYS A 375 -7.57 -6.21 -32.20
C LYS A 375 -7.64 -7.15 -30.99
N GLU A 376 -6.49 -7.61 -30.52
CA GLU A 376 -6.34 -8.49 -29.35
C GLU A 376 -6.73 -7.83 -28.01
N TYR A 377 -6.89 -6.50 -27.99
CA TYR A 377 -7.34 -5.72 -26.83
C TYR A 377 -8.82 -5.28 -26.94
N SER A 378 -9.59 -5.90 -27.83
CA SER A 378 -11.01 -5.61 -27.97
C SER A 378 -11.78 -6.00 -26.71
N THR A 379 -12.71 -5.16 -26.27
CA THR A 379 -13.52 -5.41 -25.06
C THR A 379 -15.00 -5.54 -25.37
N TRP A 380 -15.71 -6.34 -24.56
CA TRP A 380 -17.15 -6.47 -24.67
C TRP A 380 -17.84 -5.31 -23.93
N GLU A 381 -18.61 -4.53 -24.68
CA GLU A 381 -19.36 -3.40 -24.18
C GLU A 381 -20.85 -3.55 -24.47
N TYR A 382 -21.68 -2.92 -23.65
CA TYR A 382 -23.12 -2.88 -23.92
C TYR A 382 -23.42 -1.82 -24.97
N LEU A 383 -24.14 -2.21 -26.02
CA LEU A 383 -24.43 -1.34 -27.15
C LEU A 383 -25.15 -0.04 -26.72
N THR A 384 -26.06 -0.14 -25.75
CA THR A 384 -26.81 1.01 -25.22
C THR A 384 -25.94 1.99 -24.44
N ALA A 385 -24.94 1.50 -23.71
CA ALA A 385 -23.99 2.34 -22.97
C ALA A 385 -23.03 3.08 -23.92
N LEU A 386 -22.63 2.43 -25.01
CA LEU A 386 -21.85 3.06 -26.09
C LEU A 386 -22.64 4.14 -26.82
N GLN A 387 -23.91 3.89 -27.12
CA GLN A 387 -24.80 4.85 -27.78
C GLN A 387 -25.06 6.11 -26.93
N GLN A 388 -25.12 5.97 -25.60
CA GLN A 388 -25.26 7.12 -24.69
C GLN A 388 -23.97 7.93 -24.55
N ARG A 389 -22.81 7.28 -24.60
CA ARG A 389 -21.50 7.94 -24.46
C ARG A 389 -21.03 8.66 -25.72
N LEU A 390 -21.47 8.23 -26.90
CA LEU A 390 -20.96 8.70 -28.19
C LEU A 390 -22.12 8.86 -29.18
N VAL A 391 -22.77 10.03 -29.14
CA VAL A 391 -23.96 10.37 -29.95
C VAL A 391 -23.70 10.26 -31.47
N GLU A 392 -22.44 10.39 -31.92
CA GLU A 392 -22.07 10.38 -33.34
C GLU A 392 -21.88 8.99 -33.97
N LEU A 393 -21.88 7.90 -33.19
CA LEU A 393 -21.64 6.54 -33.73
C LEU A 393 -22.86 5.87 -34.40
N LEU A 394 -23.92 6.63 -34.65
CA LEU A 394 -25.10 6.16 -35.39
C LEU A 394 -24.80 5.80 -36.85
N ARG A 395 -23.66 6.23 -37.42
CA ARG A 395 -23.29 5.91 -38.82
C ARG A 395 -22.69 4.52 -39.04
N PHE A 396 -22.22 3.83 -37.99
CA PHE A 396 -21.66 2.47 -38.12
C PHE A 396 -22.73 1.36 -38.06
N CYS A 397 -23.95 1.67 -37.64
CA CYS A 397 -25.01 0.69 -37.45
C CYS A 397 -25.87 0.41 -38.70
N SER A 398 -25.66 1.08 -39.84
CA SER A 398 -26.58 1.00 -40.99
C SER A 398 -26.20 0.06 -42.14
N LYS A 399 -25.04 -0.62 -42.12
CA LYS A 399 -24.74 -1.61 -43.17
C LYS A 399 -25.29 -2.99 -42.80
N ARG A 400 -26.45 -3.32 -43.40
CA ARG A 400 -27.03 -4.67 -43.45
C ARG A 400 -25.97 -5.69 -43.94
N PRO A 401 -25.98 -6.94 -43.43
CA PRO A 401 -25.13 -7.99 -43.97
C PRO A 401 -25.54 -8.31 -45.42
N LYS A 402 -24.59 -8.29 -46.36
CA LYS A 402 -24.76 -9.02 -47.62
C LYS A 402 -24.72 -10.52 -47.27
N ARG A 403 -25.78 -11.23 -47.61
CA ARG A 403 -25.85 -12.70 -47.58
C ARG A 403 -24.75 -13.28 -48.47
N LEU A 404 -24.20 -14.44 -48.07
CA LEU A 404 -23.52 -15.36 -48.96
C LEU A 404 -24.44 -15.73 -50.13
#